data_AF-A0A933H6C9-F1
#
_entry.id   AF-A0A933H6C9-F1
#
_cell.length_a   1.000
_cell.length_b   1.000
_cell.length_c   1.000
_cell.angle_alpha   90.00
_cell.angle_beta   90.00
_cell.angle_gamma   90.00
#
_symmetry.space_group_name_H-M   'P 1'
#
loop_
_entity.id
_entity.type
_entity.pdbx_description
1 polymer ?
#
loop_
_entity_poly.entity_id
_entity_poly.type
_entity_poly.pdbx_seq_one_letter_code
_entity_poly.pdbx_strand_id
1 'polypeptide(L)'
;MTRPITYSLRDGGRDSHDYYQSVAAFADSWFTVATRDLENIFLGFRGYRLAHHQTDRTDPEYAFELLALGVLLHEHADDISSLPNHIARLLNFLVRLQEHYPSIEDHLKRWRGQIAAWARDVESQTENRDDVDSLIKWLMANGDTTQADRFAQWQPYFHEIGSASTRHITACCVAIASDFIASSEIALGRYTPQ
;
A
#
# COMPACT_ATOMS: atom_id res chain seq x y z
N MET A 1 12.22 13.21 -31.92
CA MET A 1 12.46 12.49 -30.65
C MET A 1 11.17 11.81 -30.24
N THR A 2 11.10 10.49 -30.38
CA THR A 2 9.95 9.66 -30.00
C THR A 2 9.87 9.61 -28.48
N ARG A 3 8.72 9.98 -27.90
CA ARG A 3 8.48 9.83 -26.45
C ARG A 3 8.55 8.33 -26.11
N PRO A 4 9.28 7.92 -25.06
CA PRO A 4 9.25 6.54 -24.61
C PRO A 4 7.80 6.19 -24.23
N ILE A 5 7.24 5.18 -24.88
CA ILE A 5 5.95 4.63 -24.54
C ILE A 5 6.24 3.58 -23.47
N THR A 6 5.90 3.88 -22.21
CA THR A 6 6.18 2.99 -21.07
C THR A 6 5.30 1.75 -21.06
N TYR A 7 4.14 1.76 -21.75
CA TYR A 7 3.23 0.62 -21.85
C TYR A 7 2.57 0.56 -23.22
N SER A 8 2.60 -0.62 -23.85
CA SER A 8 1.85 -0.88 -25.07
C SER A 8 0.62 -1.71 -24.73
N LEU A 9 -0.51 -1.04 -24.50
CA LEU A 9 -1.80 -1.68 -24.20
C LEU A 9 -2.31 -2.61 -25.32
N ARG A 10 -1.62 -2.63 -26.47
CA ARG A 10 -2.06 -3.34 -27.66
C ARG A 10 -1.24 -4.59 -27.96
N ASP A 11 -0.03 -4.75 -27.41
CA ASP A 11 0.87 -5.88 -27.74
C ASP A 11 0.93 -6.20 -29.25
N GLY A 12 1.04 -5.15 -30.09
CA GLY A 12 1.02 -5.27 -31.56
C GLY A 12 -0.38 -5.43 -32.20
N GLY A 13 -1.44 -5.55 -31.41
CA GLY A 13 -2.85 -5.59 -31.81
C GLY A 13 -3.45 -4.24 -32.21
N ARG A 14 -4.69 -4.27 -32.70
CA ARG A 14 -5.42 -3.07 -33.18
C ARG A 14 -5.98 -2.20 -32.06
N ASP A 15 -6.41 -2.80 -30.95
CA ASP A 15 -7.02 -2.13 -29.80
C ASP A 15 -6.51 -2.70 -28.47
N SER A 16 -7.02 -2.17 -27.36
CA SER A 16 -6.63 -2.55 -26.00
C SER A 16 -7.58 -3.58 -25.36
N HIS A 17 -8.48 -4.20 -26.13
CA HIS A 17 -9.47 -5.12 -25.57
C HIS A 17 -8.81 -6.35 -24.95
N ASP A 18 -7.81 -6.91 -25.62
CA ASP A 18 -7.05 -8.07 -25.17
C ASP A 18 -6.31 -7.80 -23.85
N TYR A 19 -5.81 -6.58 -23.65
CA TYR A 19 -5.21 -6.16 -22.40
C TYR A 19 -6.20 -6.23 -21.24
N TYR A 20 -7.38 -5.61 -21.38
CA TYR A 20 -8.38 -5.62 -20.31
C TYR A 20 -8.92 -7.02 -20.02
N GLN A 21 -9.08 -7.87 -21.05
CA GLN A 21 -9.44 -9.27 -20.84
C GLN A 21 -8.35 -10.03 -20.08
N SER A 22 -7.08 -9.82 -20.42
CA SER A 22 -5.95 -10.46 -19.74
C SER A 22 -5.83 -10.02 -18.29
N VAL A 23 -6.02 -8.73 -18.01
CA VAL A 23 -6.02 -8.19 -16.65
C VAL A 23 -7.17 -8.77 -15.83
N ALA A 24 -8.38 -8.82 -16.39
CA ALA A 24 -9.53 -9.40 -15.70
C ALA A 24 -9.32 -10.89 -15.39
N ALA A 25 -8.90 -11.68 -16.38
CA ALA A 25 -8.63 -13.11 -16.19
C ALA A 25 -7.51 -13.36 -15.17
N PHE A 26 -6.46 -12.55 -15.20
CA PHE A 26 -5.39 -12.59 -14.20
C PHE A 26 -5.92 -12.27 -12.80
N ALA A 27 -6.66 -11.18 -12.64
CA ALA A 27 -7.22 -10.76 -11.36
C ALA A 27 -8.14 -11.83 -10.76
N ASP A 28 -9.03 -12.43 -11.57
CA ASP A 28 -9.93 -13.50 -11.12
C ASP A 28 -9.16 -14.76 -10.68
N SER A 29 -8.16 -15.16 -11.46
CA SER A 29 -7.31 -16.31 -11.15
C SER A 29 -6.50 -16.08 -9.88
N TRP A 30 -5.85 -14.93 -9.77
CA TRP A 30 -5.03 -14.58 -8.61
C TRP A 30 -5.89 -14.44 -7.35
N PHE A 31 -7.04 -13.77 -7.45
CA PHE A 31 -7.97 -13.60 -6.34
C PHE A 31 -8.44 -14.95 -5.77
N THR A 32 -8.73 -15.92 -6.64
CA THR A 32 -9.11 -17.28 -6.22
C THR A 32 -8.03 -17.94 -5.36
N VAL A 33 -6.75 -17.76 -5.71
CA VAL A 33 -5.62 -18.31 -4.94
C VAL A 33 -5.43 -17.53 -3.63
N ALA A 34 -5.36 -16.21 -3.71
CA ALA A 34 -5.10 -15.34 -2.56
C ALA A 34 -6.19 -15.46 -1.48
N THR A 35 -7.46 -15.58 -1.88
CA THR A 35 -8.60 -15.68 -0.94
C THR A 35 -8.49 -16.92 -0.05
N ARG A 36 -8.05 -18.05 -0.60
CA ARG A 36 -7.87 -19.28 0.17
C ARG A 36 -6.83 -19.11 1.28
N ASP A 37 -5.74 -18.41 0.97
CA ASP A 37 -4.63 -18.24 1.91
C ASP A 37 -4.92 -17.11 2.93
N LEU A 38 -5.83 -16.19 2.60
CA LEU A 38 -6.25 -15.07 3.44
C LEU A 38 -7.58 -15.28 4.20
N GLU A 39 -8.29 -16.37 3.97
CA GLU A 39 -9.65 -16.61 4.48
C GLU A 39 -9.76 -16.39 5.99
N ASN A 40 -8.82 -16.96 6.76
CA ASN A 40 -8.82 -16.81 8.21
C ASN A 40 -8.62 -15.35 8.67
N ILE A 41 -7.84 -14.57 7.92
CA ILE A 41 -7.61 -13.16 8.21
C ILE A 41 -8.88 -12.36 7.90
N PHE A 42 -9.56 -12.66 6.80
CA PHE A 42 -10.84 -12.05 6.45
C PHE A 42 -11.90 -12.31 7.52
N LEU A 43 -12.04 -13.57 7.92
CA LEU A 43 -13.01 -13.97 8.95
C LEU A 43 -12.71 -13.28 10.30
N GLY A 44 -11.43 -13.20 10.68
CA GLY A 44 -11.01 -12.51 11.90
C GLY A 44 -11.35 -11.02 11.88
N PHE A 45 -10.99 -10.32 10.80
CA PHE A 45 -11.26 -8.88 10.70
C PHE A 45 -12.75 -8.56 10.49
N ARG A 46 -13.48 -9.36 9.72
CA ARG A 46 -14.93 -9.28 9.60
C ARG A 46 -15.60 -9.44 10.97
N GLY A 47 -15.20 -10.45 11.74
CA GLY A 47 -15.69 -10.67 13.10
C GLY A 47 -15.45 -9.46 13.99
N TYR A 48 -14.23 -8.91 13.95
CA TYR A 48 -13.87 -7.67 14.66
C TYR A 48 -14.77 -6.48 14.27
N ARG A 49 -14.98 -6.25 12.98
CA ARG A 49 -15.80 -5.13 12.47
C ARG A 49 -17.26 -5.26 12.92
N LEU A 50 -17.83 -6.46 12.80
CA LEU A 50 -19.21 -6.73 13.21
C LEU A 50 -19.40 -6.55 14.72
N ALA A 51 -18.44 -7.00 15.53
CA ALA A 51 -18.46 -6.81 16.98
C ALA A 51 -18.42 -5.33 17.39
N HIS A 52 -17.85 -4.47 16.55
CA HIS A 52 -17.74 -3.02 16.76
C HIS A 52 -18.78 -2.20 15.98
N HIS A 53 -19.86 -2.84 15.49
CA HIS A 53 -20.94 -2.20 14.72
C HIS A 53 -20.47 -1.45 13.47
N GLN A 54 -19.36 -1.89 12.86
CA GLN A 54 -18.85 -1.33 11.61
C GLN A 54 -19.44 -2.07 10.41
N THR A 55 -19.59 -1.37 9.29
CA THR A 55 -20.04 -1.98 8.02
C THR A 55 -19.03 -3.02 7.55
N ASP A 56 -19.50 -4.20 7.20
CA ASP A 56 -18.67 -5.25 6.60
C ASP A 56 -18.22 -4.87 5.19
N ARG A 57 -17.17 -5.52 4.70
CA ARG A 57 -16.66 -5.40 3.34
C ARG A 57 -16.76 -6.73 2.62
N THR A 58 -16.68 -6.66 1.30
CA THR A 58 -16.63 -7.84 0.45
C THR A 58 -15.24 -8.50 0.51
N ASP A 59 -15.15 -9.79 0.25
CA ASP A 59 -13.87 -10.51 0.22
C ASP A 59 -12.88 -9.91 -0.79
N PRO A 60 -13.30 -9.47 -2.01
CA PRO A 60 -12.43 -8.73 -2.92
C PRO A 60 -11.84 -7.45 -2.33
N GLU A 61 -12.62 -6.69 -1.56
CA GLU A 61 -12.12 -5.48 -0.90
C GLU A 61 -11.06 -5.83 0.15
N TYR A 62 -11.28 -6.87 0.97
CA TYR A 62 -10.27 -7.29 1.95
C TYR A 62 -8.99 -7.80 1.28
N ALA A 63 -9.10 -8.63 0.24
CA ALA A 63 -7.95 -9.13 -0.49
C ALA A 63 -7.15 -7.99 -1.13
N PHE A 64 -7.83 -7.03 -1.75
CA PHE A 64 -7.19 -5.87 -2.35
C PHE A 64 -6.50 -4.99 -1.30
N GLU A 65 -7.13 -4.74 -0.16
CA GLU A 65 -6.52 -3.98 0.93
C GLU A 65 -5.27 -4.67 1.49
N LEU A 66 -5.31 -5.99 1.72
CA LEU A 66 -4.15 -6.74 2.21
C LEU A 66 -3.03 -6.86 1.16
N LEU A 67 -3.37 -6.99 -0.12
CA LEU A 67 -2.40 -6.91 -1.21
C LEU A 67 -1.74 -5.54 -1.23
N ALA A 68 -2.51 -4.46 -1.19
CA ALA A 68 -1.97 -3.10 -1.19
C ALA A 68 -1.08 -2.85 0.02
N LEU A 69 -1.46 -3.35 1.19
CA LEU A 69 -0.63 -3.32 2.39
C LEU A 69 0.70 -4.07 2.16
N GLY A 70 0.62 -5.30 1.64
CA GLY A 70 1.79 -6.12 1.32
C GLY A 70 2.74 -5.47 0.33
N VAL A 71 2.20 -4.90 -0.76
CA VAL A 71 2.98 -4.19 -1.80
C VAL A 71 3.70 -2.99 -1.19
N LEU A 72 3.00 -2.15 -0.42
CA LEU A 72 3.62 -0.98 0.19
C LEU A 72 4.68 -1.35 1.24
N LEU A 73 4.43 -2.39 2.03
CA LEU A 73 5.42 -2.89 2.97
C LEU A 73 6.65 -3.45 2.23
N HIS A 74 6.45 -4.14 1.11
CA HIS A 74 7.52 -4.70 0.30
C HIS A 74 8.35 -3.61 -0.40
N GLU A 75 7.70 -2.64 -1.06
CA GLU A 75 8.38 -1.59 -1.83
C GLU A 75 9.04 -0.52 -0.96
N HIS A 76 8.46 -0.24 0.22
CA HIS A 76 8.91 0.86 1.07
C HIS A 76 9.48 0.38 2.41
N ALA A 77 9.85 -0.89 2.57
CA ALA A 77 10.45 -1.39 3.82
C ALA A 77 11.62 -0.50 4.31
N ASP A 78 12.50 -0.10 3.39
CA ASP A 78 13.67 0.74 3.68
C ASP A 78 13.27 2.20 3.99
N ASP A 79 12.29 2.75 3.27
CA ASP A 79 11.79 4.11 3.49
C ASP A 79 11.01 4.22 4.83
N ILE A 80 10.30 3.16 5.22
CA ILE A 80 9.50 3.10 6.44
C ILE A 80 10.40 2.98 7.66
N SER A 81 11.45 2.17 7.58
CA SER A 81 12.39 1.94 8.70
C SER A 81 13.32 3.12 8.98
N SER A 82 13.58 3.95 7.97
CA SER A 82 14.47 5.11 8.05
C SER A 82 13.80 6.41 8.52
N LEU A 83 12.47 6.51 8.56
CA LEU A 83 11.79 7.77 8.86
C LEU A 83 11.76 8.09 10.38
N PRO A 84 12.47 9.12 10.88
CA PRO A 84 12.44 9.44 12.30
C PRO A 84 11.07 9.98 12.72
N ASN A 85 10.59 9.57 13.90
CA ASN A 85 9.28 9.96 14.43
C ASN A 85 8.94 11.46 14.40
N HIS A 86 9.93 12.28 14.76
CA HIS A 86 9.74 13.72 14.86
C HIS A 86 9.55 14.33 13.46
N ILE A 87 10.21 13.77 12.44
CA ILE A 87 10.03 14.16 11.04
C ILE A 87 8.65 13.73 10.54
N ALA A 88 8.21 12.50 10.84
CA ALA A 88 6.87 12.06 10.46
C ALA A 88 5.76 12.98 11.02
N ARG A 89 5.91 13.44 12.27
CA ARG A 89 4.99 14.42 12.88
C ARG A 89 5.02 15.77 12.18
N LEU A 90 6.20 16.27 11.83
CA LEU A 90 6.36 17.53 11.10
C LEU A 90 5.70 17.46 9.72
N LEU A 91 5.94 16.38 8.97
CA LEU A 91 5.33 16.18 7.65
C LEU A 91 3.79 16.10 7.73
N ASN A 92 3.25 15.36 8.71
CA ASN A 92 1.81 15.31 8.95
C ASN A 92 1.23 16.71 9.31
N PHE A 93 1.95 17.49 10.11
CA PHE A 93 1.56 18.87 10.39
C PHE A 93 1.53 19.73 9.12
N LEU A 94 2.50 19.58 8.21
CA LEU A 94 2.53 20.30 6.93
C LEU A 94 1.37 19.90 6.01
N VAL A 95 1.00 18.62 5.97
CA VAL A 95 -0.17 18.15 5.21
C VAL A 95 -1.46 18.76 5.77
N ARG A 96 -1.66 18.74 7.08
CA ARG A 96 -2.82 19.41 7.72
C ARG A 96 -2.84 20.92 7.45
N LEU A 97 -1.67 21.55 7.42
CA LEU A 97 -1.55 22.98 7.11
C LEU A 97 -1.89 23.26 5.64
N GLN A 98 -1.51 22.37 4.71
CA GLN A 98 -1.86 22.45 3.30
C GLN A 98 -3.38 22.34 3.09
N GLU A 99 -4.03 21.40 3.76
CA GLU A 99 -5.49 21.23 3.71
C GLU A 99 -6.23 22.48 4.21
N HIS A 100 -5.67 23.17 5.22
CA HIS A 100 -6.29 24.37 5.79
C HIS A 100 -5.98 25.65 4.99
N TYR A 101 -4.86 25.70 4.28
CA TYR A 101 -4.41 26.88 3.53
C TYR A 101 -4.00 26.53 2.08
N PRO A 102 -4.97 26.39 1.16
CA PRO A 102 -4.71 26.03 -0.23
C PRO A 102 -3.79 27.03 -0.97
N SER A 103 -3.82 28.31 -0.58
CA SER A 103 -3.04 29.37 -1.23
C SER A 103 -1.51 29.21 -1.09
N ILE A 104 -1.04 28.37 -0.16
CA ILE A 104 0.39 28.11 0.06
C ILE A 104 0.82 26.71 -0.39
N GLU A 105 -0.06 25.97 -1.08
CA GLU A 105 0.14 24.57 -1.49
C GLU A 105 1.47 24.35 -2.22
N ASP A 106 1.78 25.19 -3.21
CA ASP A 106 3.02 25.04 -4.00
C ASP A 106 4.29 25.19 -3.17
N HIS A 107 4.24 26.02 -2.14
CA HIS A 107 5.38 26.21 -1.24
C HIS A 107 5.48 25.01 -0.29
N LEU A 108 4.38 24.58 0.30
CA LEU A 108 4.36 23.42 1.19
C LEU A 108 4.82 22.14 0.48
N LYS A 109 4.45 21.93 -0.78
CA LYS A 109 4.94 20.80 -1.59
C LYS A 109 6.47 20.83 -1.75
N ARG A 110 7.07 21.99 -2.03
CA ARG A 110 8.54 22.12 -2.13
C ARG A 110 9.23 21.85 -0.81
N TRP A 111 8.72 22.42 0.28
CA TRP A 111 9.25 22.20 1.62
C TRP A 111 9.16 20.73 2.03
N ARG A 112 8.02 20.09 1.75
CA ARG A 112 7.82 18.66 1.98
C ARG A 112 8.86 17.82 1.23
N GLY A 113 9.10 18.12 -0.03
CA GLY A 113 10.14 17.46 -0.83
C GLY A 113 11.54 17.62 -0.24
N GLN A 114 11.88 18.81 0.24
CA GLN A 114 13.18 19.08 0.87
C GLN A 114 13.34 18.34 2.22
N ILE A 115 12.31 18.35 3.06
CA ILE A 115 12.33 17.65 4.36
C ILE A 115 12.40 16.14 4.15
N ALA A 116 11.64 15.60 3.19
CA ALA A 116 11.67 14.17 2.87
C ALA A 116 13.02 13.74 2.26
N ALA A 117 13.68 14.60 1.48
CA ALA A 117 15.03 14.34 1.00
C ALA A 117 16.04 14.34 2.16
N TRP A 118 15.97 15.33 3.05
CA TRP A 118 16.85 15.39 4.23
C TRP A 118 16.64 14.23 5.19
N ALA A 119 15.40 13.77 5.37
CA ALA A 119 15.08 12.66 6.25
C ALA A 119 15.71 11.33 5.78
N ARG A 120 15.84 11.14 4.46
CA ARG A 120 16.49 9.96 3.88
C ARG A 120 18.00 9.90 4.18
N ASP A 121 18.65 11.05 4.37
CA ASP A 121 20.07 11.12 4.73
C ASP A 121 20.33 10.83 6.22
N VAL A 122 19.28 10.90 7.05
CA VAL A 122 19.38 10.64 8.50
C VAL A 122 19.01 9.18 8.73
N GLU A 123 19.97 8.29 8.46
CA GLU A 123 19.86 6.86 8.71
C GLU A 123 19.54 6.61 10.20
N SER A 124 18.29 6.23 10.51
CA SER A 124 17.90 5.91 11.87
C SER A 124 17.97 4.41 12.13
N GLN A 125 18.88 4.01 13.02
CA GLN A 125 18.87 2.69 13.64
C GLN A 125 17.67 2.57 14.57
N THR A 126 16.52 2.16 14.04
CA THR A 126 15.36 1.78 14.85
C THR A 126 15.07 0.30 14.65
N GLU A 127 15.67 -0.52 15.52
CA GLU A 127 15.27 -1.90 15.68
C GLU A 127 13.85 -1.96 16.27
N ASN A 128 12.99 -2.73 15.62
CA ASN A 128 11.75 -3.27 16.18
C ASN A 128 10.58 -2.28 16.29
N ARG A 129 9.93 -2.02 15.16
CA ARG A 129 8.73 -1.19 15.10
C ARG A 129 7.63 -1.87 14.31
N ASP A 130 6.40 -1.80 14.81
CA ASP A 130 5.21 -2.21 14.07
C ASP A 130 5.23 -1.61 12.67
N ASP A 131 5.39 -2.45 11.65
CA ASP A 131 5.62 -2.04 10.27
C ASP A 131 4.42 -1.26 9.73
N VAL A 132 3.20 -1.64 10.14
CA VAL A 132 1.94 -1.02 9.72
C VAL A 132 1.79 0.41 10.27
N ASP A 133 2.10 0.63 11.54
CA ASP A 133 2.05 1.96 12.17
C ASP A 133 2.99 2.95 11.49
N SER A 134 4.17 2.45 11.12
CA SER A 134 5.21 3.23 10.49
C SER A 134 4.83 3.54 9.04
N LEU A 135 4.27 2.55 8.33
CA LEU A 135 3.68 2.74 6.99
C LEU A 135 2.57 3.80 7.00
N ILE A 136 1.62 3.74 7.93
CA ILE A 136 0.52 4.72 8.00
C ILE A 136 1.08 6.14 8.19
N LYS A 137 2.04 6.32 9.09
CA LYS A 137 2.70 7.62 9.30
C LYS A 137 3.42 8.10 8.04
N TRP A 138 4.09 7.19 7.33
CA TRP A 138 4.77 7.47 6.08
C TRP A 138 3.78 7.87 4.98
N LEU A 139 2.66 7.16 4.81
CA LEU A 139 1.60 7.51 3.86
C LEU A 139 1.00 8.88 4.16
N MET A 140 0.68 9.16 5.43
CA MET A 140 0.21 10.48 5.85
C MET A 140 1.23 11.57 5.53
N ALA A 141 2.52 11.30 5.73
CA ALA A 141 3.59 12.23 5.43
C ALA A 141 3.75 12.51 3.92
N ASN A 142 3.46 11.52 3.07
CA ASN A 142 3.43 11.66 1.61
C ASN A 142 2.13 12.28 1.07
N GLY A 143 1.13 12.48 1.93
CA GLY A 143 -0.17 13.04 1.57
C GLY A 143 -1.18 12.01 1.06
N ASP A 144 -0.88 10.71 1.18
CA ASP A 144 -1.78 9.61 0.82
C ASP A 144 -2.75 9.30 1.96
N THR A 145 -3.46 10.34 2.42
CA THR A 145 -4.33 10.28 3.61
C THR A 145 -5.46 9.27 3.46
N THR A 146 -6.04 9.13 2.28
CA THR A 146 -7.11 8.14 2.04
C THR A 146 -6.62 6.71 2.23
N GLN A 147 -5.42 6.38 1.76
CA GLN A 147 -4.85 5.04 1.92
C GLN A 147 -4.38 4.82 3.37
N ALA A 148 -3.81 5.85 3.99
CA ALA A 148 -3.46 5.82 5.41
C ALA A 148 -4.69 5.58 6.30
N ASP A 149 -5.80 6.26 6.05
CA ASP A 149 -7.07 6.10 6.79
C ASP A 149 -7.69 4.71 6.58
N ARG A 150 -7.49 4.11 5.39
CA ARG A 150 -7.91 2.73 5.12
C ARG A 150 -7.13 1.74 5.96
N PHE A 151 -5.79 1.86 6.01
CA PHE A 151 -4.96 0.98 6.85
C PHE A 151 -5.10 1.27 8.35
N ALA A 152 -5.37 2.51 8.74
CA ALA A 152 -5.64 2.87 10.13
C ALA A 152 -6.85 2.13 10.71
N GLN A 153 -7.81 1.71 9.87
CA GLN A 153 -8.94 0.87 10.31
C GLN A 153 -8.54 -0.55 10.69
N TRP A 154 -7.38 -1.04 10.22
CA TRP A 154 -6.83 -2.34 10.58
C TRP A 154 -6.04 -2.31 11.89
N GLN A 155 -5.51 -1.14 12.30
CA GLN A 155 -4.67 -1.03 13.51
C GLN A 155 -5.37 -1.50 14.79
N PRO A 156 -6.64 -1.14 15.08
CA PRO A 156 -7.32 -1.62 16.28
C PRO A 156 -7.44 -3.15 16.32
N TYR A 157 -7.69 -3.78 15.16
CA TYR A 157 -7.75 -5.22 15.05
C TYR A 157 -6.38 -5.86 15.30
N PHE A 158 -5.31 -5.33 14.70
CA PHE A 158 -3.93 -5.77 14.95
C PHE A 158 -3.53 -5.65 16.42
N HIS A 159 -3.97 -4.57 17.08
CA HIS A 159 -3.77 -4.41 18.51
C HIS A 159 -4.50 -5.49 19.33
N GLU A 160 -5.74 -5.82 18.97
CA GLU A 160 -6.55 -6.84 19.67
C GLU A 160 -5.97 -8.26 19.54
N ILE A 161 -5.52 -8.65 18.34
CA ILE A 161 -4.95 -9.99 18.11
C ILE A 161 -3.49 -10.13 18.58
N GLY A 162 -2.85 -9.01 18.93
CA GLY A 162 -1.48 -8.93 19.45
C GLY A 162 -0.37 -8.96 18.38
N SER A 163 0.84 -8.64 18.82
CA SER A 163 2.00 -8.42 17.94
C SER A 163 2.52 -9.68 17.23
N ALA A 164 2.33 -10.87 17.83
CA ALA A 164 2.73 -12.13 17.19
C ALA A 164 1.86 -12.43 15.95
N SER A 165 0.53 -12.35 16.12
CA SER A 165 -0.43 -12.53 15.03
C SER A 165 -0.31 -11.43 13.99
N THR A 166 -0.11 -10.17 14.41
CA THR A 166 0.10 -9.04 13.49
C THR A 166 1.32 -9.26 12.60
N ARG A 167 2.47 -9.65 13.16
CA ARG A 167 3.68 -9.98 12.39
C ARG A 167 3.47 -11.13 11.42
N HIS A 168 2.68 -12.14 11.81
CA HIS A 168 2.33 -13.23 10.91
C HIS A 168 1.47 -12.74 9.73
N ILE A 169 0.46 -11.93 10.00
CA ILE A 169 -0.42 -11.35 8.97
C ILE A 169 0.38 -10.44 8.01
N THR A 170 1.25 -9.56 8.53
CA THR A 170 2.06 -8.70 7.66
C THR A 170 3.03 -9.50 6.81
N ALA A 171 3.65 -10.55 7.36
CA ALA A 171 4.48 -11.47 6.58
C ALA A 171 3.68 -12.17 5.47
N CYS A 172 2.46 -12.62 5.75
CA CYS A 172 1.55 -13.17 4.73
C CYS A 172 1.21 -12.14 3.65
N CYS A 173 0.94 -10.88 4.02
CA CYS A 173 0.66 -9.82 3.05
C CYS A 173 1.86 -9.57 2.12
N VAL A 174 3.08 -9.49 2.66
CA VAL A 174 4.30 -9.34 1.86
C VAL A 174 4.51 -10.53 0.93
N ALA A 175 4.32 -11.76 1.42
CA ALA A 175 4.45 -12.96 0.59
C ALA A 175 3.46 -12.96 -0.59
N ILE A 176 2.20 -12.58 -0.33
CA ILE A 176 1.15 -12.47 -1.34
C ILE A 176 1.46 -11.36 -2.35
N ALA A 177 2.03 -10.24 -1.90
CA ALA A 177 2.48 -9.18 -2.79
C ALA A 177 3.61 -9.64 -3.71
N SER A 178 4.61 -10.36 -3.18
CA SER A 178 5.68 -10.94 -4.01
C SER A 178 5.14 -11.93 -5.04
N ASP A 179 4.19 -12.79 -4.66
CA ASP A 179 3.53 -13.71 -5.58
C ASP A 179 2.73 -12.98 -6.67
N PHE A 180 1.98 -11.94 -6.29
CA PHE A 180 1.24 -11.10 -7.23
C PHE A 180 2.17 -10.44 -8.25
N ILE A 181 3.29 -9.86 -7.79
CA ILE A 181 4.29 -9.22 -8.66
C ILE A 181 4.81 -10.24 -9.68
N ALA A 182 5.31 -11.39 -9.21
CA ALA A 182 5.85 -12.42 -10.09
C ALA A 182 4.80 -12.97 -11.08
N SER A 183 3.59 -13.24 -10.61
CA SER A 183 2.50 -13.75 -11.44
C SER A 183 2.01 -12.70 -12.45
N SER A 184 1.98 -11.43 -12.07
CA SER A 184 1.60 -10.32 -12.95
C SER A 184 2.64 -10.11 -14.06
N GLU A 185 3.94 -10.28 -13.76
CA GLU A 185 4.99 -10.19 -14.76
C GLU A 185 4.85 -11.31 -15.80
N ILE A 186 4.55 -12.54 -15.36
CA ILE A 186 4.32 -13.67 -16.28
C ILE A 186 3.07 -13.44 -17.13
N ALA A 187 1.96 -13.02 -16.53
CA ALA A 187 0.67 -12.90 -17.21
C ALA A 187 0.57 -11.65 -18.10
N LEU A 188 1.15 -10.54 -17.65
CA LEU A 188 0.96 -9.20 -18.23
C LEU A 188 2.25 -8.57 -18.74
N GLY A 189 3.42 -9.18 -18.51
CA GLY A 189 4.72 -8.63 -18.91
C GLY A 189 4.85 -8.35 -20.40
N ARG A 190 4.11 -9.08 -21.25
CA ARG A 190 4.02 -8.79 -22.71
C ARG A 190 3.53 -7.38 -23.04
N TYR A 191 2.81 -6.72 -22.13
CA TYR A 191 2.32 -5.35 -22.32
C TYR A 191 3.32 -4.27 -21.88
N THR A 192 4.43 -4.67 -21.27
CA THR A 192 5.50 -3.78 -20.79
C THR A 192 6.71 -3.91 -21.73
N PRO A 193 7.09 -2.85 -22.46
CA PRO A 193 8.30 -2.85 -23.27
C PRO A 193 9.54 -3.07 -22.40
N GLN A 194 10.42 -3.98 -22.80
CA GLN A 194 11.74 -4.21 -22.19
C GLN A 194 12.75 -3.14 -22.59
#